data_AF-A0A800MH80-F1
#
_entry.id   AF-A0A800MH80-F1
#
_cell.length_a   1.000
_cell.length_b   1.000
_cell.length_c   1.000
_cell.angle_alpha   90.00
_cell.angle_beta   90.00
_cell.angle_gamma   90.00
#
_symmetry.space_group_name_H-M   'P 1'
#
loop_
_entity.id
_entity.type
_entity.pdbx_description
1 polymer ?
#
loop_
_entity_poly.entity_id
_entity_poly.type
_entity_poly.pdbx_seq_one_letter_code
_entity_poly.pdbx_strand_id
1 'polypeptide(L)'
;MRFILAAFLALIMCTGLAQAAPQINGVWAISLDAKGQKKFKSNIVSYKEDMVLMVEIRSGARILKNGAIQYNPGGTIEVFIHDPKKPDMSPWYEKDGERIASSRKTEASISGGYVMEMQRAFPGETLNGISLEYRLRIEQLDKLEDARDEAKRGSAAWSLRHERYLGAGTRFVSWLRVSPFPAAVAGWEKSFAKAARRGREEHLAARGQSALDSVKKAPADEVLLGVLEELGYGPQKVLCYESTHLRITSVRGVLSPEEIQGGLRYGELVIEQFRKELVDPYVAEDFKDVFQDRISAEWIFVPDSSKAYRGVSEKYFQSNWSRDVERRLEIGGERIDGHHKKLFRFLRRWREGDHLHGQIVHQVGHMLAGLHFGNEEGRMDQDWLSEAVAWWLSFEMMGVNQVTCIAFEYDKGGTRSDKTKDKKGGEKTFGVGRRAKLNQVALTKGQPIERLALKTLFQMDDGDVAKSWSFFDYLVREEGRSAQLWLRAAGKLSLERDSMIAAWREAATKLLGVPPGQSLRVLEDRWKDWAIDMQDTSDDARRRK
;
A
#
# COMPACT_ATOMS: atom_id res chain seq x y z
N MET A 1 25.87 -55.34 -34.93
CA MET A 1 25.90 -53.88 -35.19
C MET A 1 24.50 -53.22 -35.09
N ARG A 2 23.70 -53.56 -34.06
CA ARG A 2 22.36 -52.97 -33.81
C ARG A 2 22.10 -52.58 -32.35
N PHE A 3 23.08 -52.71 -31.46
CA PHE A 3 22.93 -52.41 -30.03
C PHE A 3 23.67 -51.16 -29.53
N ILE A 4 24.43 -50.48 -30.39
CA ILE A 4 25.18 -49.26 -30.00
C ILE A 4 24.41 -47.98 -30.37
N LEU A 5 23.45 -48.04 -31.30
CA LEU A 5 22.67 -46.86 -31.71
C LEU A 5 21.52 -46.51 -30.76
N ALA A 6 21.01 -47.47 -29.98
CA ALA A 6 19.92 -47.24 -29.03
C ALA A 6 20.38 -46.55 -27.73
N ALA A 7 21.63 -46.78 -27.30
CA ALA A 7 22.19 -46.14 -26.11
C ALA A 7 22.57 -44.67 -26.35
N PHE A 8 22.92 -44.29 -27.59
CA PHE A 8 23.25 -42.90 -27.93
C PHE A 8 22.01 -42.01 -28.13
N LEU A 9 20.90 -42.59 -28.58
CA LEU A 9 19.61 -41.89 -28.68
C LEU A 9 18.89 -41.74 -27.32
N ALA A 10 19.17 -42.60 -26.35
CA ALA A 10 18.68 -42.45 -24.97
C ALA A 10 19.48 -41.40 -24.16
N LEU A 11 20.74 -41.13 -24.51
CA LEU A 11 21.56 -40.10 -23.86
C LEU A 11 21.31 -38.68 -24.41
N ILE A 12 20.73 -38.57 -25.61
CA ILE A 12 20.37 -37.28 -26.24
C ILE A 12 18.91 -36.88 -25.95
N MET A 13 18.07 -37.78 -25.42
CA MET A 13 16.71 -37.44 -24.97
C MET A 13 16.60 -37.10 -23.47
N CYS A 14 17.73 -37.07 -22.73
CA CYS A 14 17.81 -36.50 -21.38
C CYS A 14 18.27 -35.03 -21.36
N THR A 15 18.51 -34.41 -22.53
CA THR A 15 18.40 -32.95 -22.68
C THR A 15 16.96 -32.58 -23.02
N GLY A 16 16.01 -33.20 -22.29
CA GLY A 16 14.68 -32.64 -22.19
C GLY A 16 14.87 -31.19 -21.81
N LEU A 17 14.48 -30.32 -22.74
CA LEU A 17 14.36 -28.87 -22.58
C LEU A 17 14.23 -28.59 -21.10
N ALA A 18 15.28 -28.02 -20.49
CA ALA A 18 15.13 -27.39 -19.21
C ALA A 18 14.07 -26.32 -19.46
N GLN A 19 12.80 -26.68 -19.26
CA GLN A 19 11.71 -25.74 -19.11
C GLN A 19 12.25 -24.84 -18.02
N ALA A 20 12.68 -23.64 -18.43
CA ALA A 20 13.15 -22.62 -17.53
C ALA A 20 12.13 -22.61 -16.40
N ALA A 21 12.57 -23.05 -15.21
CA ALA A 21 11.68 -23.09 -14.07
C ALA A 21 11.07 -21.68 -13.99
N PRO A 22 9.73 -21.54 -13.93
CA PRO A 22 9.10 -20.25 -14.01
C PRO A 22 9.78 -19.31 -13.02
N GLN A 23 10.34 -18.20 -13.52
CA GLN A 23 11.08 -17.26 -12.69
C GLN A 23 10.20 -16.82 -11.53
N ILE A 24 10.79 -16.80 -10.35
CA ILE A 24 10.11 -16.47 -9.11
C ILE A 24 9.86 -14.96 -9.11
N ASN A 25 8.64 -14.54 -9.46
CA ASN A 25 8.26 -13.13 -9.39
C ASN A 25 8.11 -12.69 -7.91
N GLY A 26 8.87 -11.66 -7.53
CA GLY A 26 8.85 -11.06 -6.19
C GLY A 26 10.24 -10.73 -5.68
N VAL A 27 10.29 -9.81 -4.72
CA VAL A 27 11.51 -9.52 -3.94
C VAL A 27 11.53 -10.37 -2.67
N TRP A 28 12.68 -10.99 -2.41
CA TRP A 28 12.91 -11.87 -1.26
C TRP A 28 13.93 -11.26 -0.30
N ALA A 29 13.69 -11.46 0.98
CA ALA A 29 14.66 -11.21 2.05
C ALA A 29 15.34 -12.54 2.38
N ILE A 30 16.67 -12.59 2.22
CA ILE A 30 17.48 -13.77 2.55
C ILE A 30 18.34 -13.47 3.77
N SER A 31 18.09 -14.19 4.87
CA SER A 31 18.95 -14.19 6.04
C SER A 31 20.14 -15.11 5.80
N LEU A 32 21.36 -14.57 6.00
CA LEU A 32 22.60 -15.27 5.70
C LEU A 32 23.39 -15.59 6.97
N ASP A 33 24.16 -16.68 6.94
CA ASP A 33 25.15 -17.01 7.96
C ASP A 33 26.29 -15.97 8.00
N ALA A 34 27.18 -16.07 8.99
CA ALA A 34 28.27 -15.11 9.17
C ALA A 34 29.21 -14.98 7.94
N LYS A 35 29.39 -16.07 7.17
CA LYS A 35 30.24 -16.07 5.96
C LYS A 35 29.55 -15.34 4.82
N GLY A 36 28.27 -15.63 4.58
CA GLY A 36 27.42 -14.94 3.63
C GLY A 36 27.31 -13.46 3.97
N GLN A 37 27.09 -13.12 5.25
CA GLN A 37 27.01 -11.73 5.68
C GLN A 37 28.29 -10.94 5.37
N LYS A 38 29.46 -11.54 5.63
CA LYS A 38 30.75 -10.92 5.28
C LYS A 38 30.92 -10.73 3.76
N LYS A 39 30.51 -11.71 2.96
CA LYS A 39 30.59 -11.66 1.48
C LYS A 39 29.72 -10.54 0.91
N PHE A 40 28.50 -10.38 1.42
CA PHE A 40 27.49 -9.46 0.89
C PHE A 40 27.31 -8.19 1.73
N LYS A 41 28.28 -7.84 2.58
CA LYS A 41 28.20 -6.73 3.55
C LYS A 41 27.72 -5.39 2.97
N SER A 42 27.99 -5.11 1.69
CA SER A 42 27.59 -3.87 1.01
C SER A 42 26.13 -3.83 0.60
N ASN A 43 25.45 -4.98 0.59
CA ASN A 43 24.11 -5.16 0.05
C ASN A 43 23.10 -5.60 1.13
N ILE A 44 23.57 -5.87 2.35
CA ILE A 44 22.71 -6.24 3.47
C ILE A 44 22.04 -5.00 4.03
N VAL A 45 20.75 -5.13 4.31
CA VAL A 45 19.90 -4.07 4.85
C VAL A 45 19.13 -4.60 6.05
N SER A 46 18.69 -3.69 6.92
CA SER A 46 17.72 -4.04 7.96
C SER A 46 16.32 -4.11 7.36
N TYR A 47 15.59 -5.18 7.65
CA TYR A 47 14.20 -5.38 7.27
C TYR A 47 13.49 -6.17 8.36
N LYS A 48 12.41 -5.60 8.93
CA LYS A 48 11.69 -6.17 10.08
C LYS A 48 12.65 -6.55 11.23
N GLU A 49 13.61 -5.66 11.52
CA GLU A 49 14.66 -5.84 12.54
C GLU A 49 15.73 -6.90 12.23
N ASP A 50 15.56 -7.68 11.16
CA ASP A 50 16.54 -8.65 10.68
C ASP A 50 17.51 -8.04 9.67
N MET A 51 18.74 -8.56 9.63
CA MET A 51 19.76 -8.19 8.65
C MET A 51 19.73 -9.16 7.47
N VAL A 52 19.21 -8.69 6.33
CA VAL A 52 18.89 -9.54 5.18
C VAL A 52 19.48 -9.00 3.88
N LEU A 53 19.68 -9.90 2.92
CA LEU A 53 19.96 -9.55 1.54
C LEU A 53 18.65 -9.53 0.74
N MET A 54 18.32 -8.38 0.14
CA MET A 54 17.14 -8.22 -0.72
C MET A 54 17.45 -8.62 -2.16
N VAL A 55 16.72 -9.60 -2.70
CA VAL A 55 17.01 -10.21 -4.00
C VAL A 55 15.78 -10.42 -4.87
N GLU A 56 15.99 -10.48 -6.18
CA GLU A 56 15.12 -11.22 -7.09
C GLU A 56 15.81 -12.52 -7.52
N ILE A 57 15.12 -13.65 -7.43
CA ILE A 57 15.71 -14.95 -7.75
C ILE A 57 15.65 -15.18 -9.26
N ARG A 58 16.83 -15.35 -9.87
CA ARG A 58 16.99 -15.69 -11.28
C ARG A 58 16.91 -17.19 -11.51
N SER A 59 17.62 -17.98 -10.71
CA SER A 59 17.64 -19.46 -10.79
C SER A 59 18.16 -20.11 -9.51
N GLY A 60 18.02 -21.43 -9.39
CA GLY A 60 18.54 -22.21 -8.26
C GLY A 60 17.58 -22.36 -7.08
N ALA A 61 16.40 -21.73 -7.14
CA ALA A 61 15.29 -21.97 -6.23
C ALA A 61 13.96 -22.00 -7.00
N ARG A 62 12.90 -22.58 -6.41
CA ARG A 62 11.53 -22.61 -6.94
C ARG A 62 10.49 -22.43 -5.83
N ILE A 63 9.35 -21.80 -6.13
CA ILE A 63 8.19 -21.78 -5.22
C ILE A 63 7.38 -23.08 -5.41
N LEU A 64 7.06 -23.74 -4.31
CA LEU A 64 6.17 -24.90 -4.24
C LEU A 64 4.70 -24.45 -4.25
N LYS A 65 3.77 -25.37 -4.54
CA LYS A 65 2.33 -25.05 -4.60
C LYS A 65 1.76 -24.47 -3.29
N ASN A 66 2.35 -24.79 -2.15
CA ASN A 66 1.99 -24.25 -0.84
C ASN A 66 2.64 -22.89 -0.54
N GLY A 67 3.34 -22.28 -1.50
CA GLY A 67 4.05 -21.01 -1.33
C GLY A 67 5.45 -21.12 -0.73
N ALA A 68 5.84 -22.30 -0.23
CA ALA A 68 7.18 -22.51 0.34
C ALA A 68 8.26 -22.47 -0.75
N ILE A 69 9.42 -21.91 -0.43
CA ILE A 69 10.57 -21.89 -1.34
C ILE A 69 11.42 -23.15 -1.16
N GLN A 70 11.82 -23.76 -2.28
CA GLN A 70 12.72 -24.92 -2.31
C GLN A 70 13.98 -24.59 -3.08
N TYR A 71 15.14 -24.92 -2.51
CA TYR A 71 16.46 -24.79 -3.12
C TYR A 71 17.36 -25.94 -2.64
N ASN A 72 18.51 -26.14 -3.31
CA ASN A 72 19.50 -27.12 -2.88
C ASN A 72 20.54 -26.44 -1.96
N PRO A 73 20.69 -26.86 -0.68
CA PRO A 73 21.72 -26.32 0.21
C PRO A 73 23.15 -26.52 -0.29
N GLY A 74 23.43 -27.60 -1.04
CA GLY A 74 24.72 -27.81 -1.70
C GLY A 74 24.87 -27.09 -3.04
N GLY A 75 23.80 -26.42 -3.51
CA GLY A 75 23.75 -25.74 -4.79
C GLY A 75 24.05 -24.25 -4.70
N THR A 76 23.82 -23.56 -5.82
CA THR A 76 23.96 -22.12 -5.94
C THR A 76 22.63 -21.51 -6.38
N ILE A 77 22.31 -20.35 -5.80
CA ILE A 77 21.15 -19.55 -6.15
C ILE A 77 21.67 -18.29 -6.84
N GLU A 78 21.26 -18.10 -8.08
CA GLU A 78 21.59 -16.89 -8.84
C GLU A 78 20.52 -15.84 -8.62
N VAL A 79 20.94 -14.63 -8.32
CA VAL A 79 20.05 -13.54 -7.94
C VAL A 79 20.43 -12.23 -8.63
N PHE A 80 19.43 -11.39 -8.87
CA PHE A 80 19.66 -9.96 -9.02
C PHE A 80 19.70 -9.32 -7.63
N ILE A 81 20.70 -8.46 -7.41
CA ILE A 81 20.88 -7.68 -6.19
C ILE A 81 20.88 -6.20 -6.52
N HIS A 82 20.40 -5.41 -5.57
CA HIS A 82 20.43 -3.97 -5.64
C HIS A 82 21.58 -3.41 -4.78
N ASP A 83 22.13 -2.25 -5.14
CA ASP A 83 22.98 -1.44 -4.26
C ASP A 83 22.06 -0.56 -3.38
N PRO A 84 21.96 -0.80 -2.05
CA PRO A 84 21.07 -0.03 -1.19
C PRO A 84 21.37 1.47 -1.14
N LYS A 85 22.55 1.89 -1.63
CA LYS A 85 22.98 3.30 -1.69
C LYS A 85 22.63 3.98 -3.02
N LYS A 86 22.15 3.25 -4.02
CA LYS A 86 21.81 3.77 -5.35
C LYS A 86 20.37 3.41 -5.76
N PRO A 87 19.37 3.75 -4.94
CA PRO A 87 17.97 3.32 -5.08
C PRO A 87 17.31 3.65 -6.43
N ASP A 88 17.86 4.61 -7.16
CA ASP A 88 17.44 5.04 -8.50
C ASP A 88 17.88 4.08 -9.63
N MET A 89 18.90 3.26 -9.37
CA MET A 89 19.53 2.40 -10.38
C MET A 89 18.86 1.03 -10.45
N SER A 90 18.24 0.73 -11.58
CA SER A 90 17.68 -0.61 -11.80
C SER A 90 18.75 -1.71 -11.84
N PRO A 91 18.55 -2.85 -11.16
CA PRO A 91 19.52 -3.94 -11.16
C PRO A 91 19.57 -4.73 -12.47
N TRP A 92 18.54 -4.64 -13.31
CA TRP A 92 18.46 -5.32 -14.61
C TRP A 92 17.61 -4.53 -15.61
N TYR A 93 17.79 -4.81 -16.89
CA TYR A 93 16.94 -4.32 -17.98
C TYR A 93 16.45 -5.48 -18.84
N GLU A 94 15.38 -5.26 -19.60
CA GLU A 94 14.87 -6.25 -20.54
C GLU A 94 15.54 -6.11 -21.89
N LYS A 95 15.95 -7.24 -22.46
CA LYS A 95 16.42 -7.32 -23.84
C LYS A 95 16.04 -8.66 -24.42
N ASP A 96 15.40 -8.65 -25.58
CA ASP A 96 14.96 -9.85 -26.31
C ASP A 96 14.11 -10.83 -25.46
N GLY A 97 13.29 -10.27 -24.55
CA GLY A 97 12.45 -11.07 -23.66
C GLY A 97 13.22 -11.77 -22.53
N GLU A 98 14.44 -11.32 -22.21
CA GLU A 98 15.24 -11.76 -21.07
C GLU A 98 15.64 -10.60 -20.14
N ARG A 99 15.76 -10.87 -18.83
CA ARG A 99 16.32 -9.92 -17.85
C ARG A 99 17.85 -10.02 -17.86
N ILE A 100 18.51 -8.93 -18.23
CA ILE A 100 19.97 -8.81 -18.23
C ILE A 100 20.40 -7.88 -17.11
N ALA A 101 21.37 -8.31 -16.30
CA ALA A 101 21.91 -7.47 -15.24
C ALA A 101 22.46 -6.15 -15.81
N SER A 102 22.09 -5.02 -15.19
CA SER A 102 22.58 -3.70 -15.58
C SER A 102 24.09 -3.55 -15.39
N SER A 103 24.68 -4.34 -14.49
CA SER A 103 26.13 -4.44 -14.31
C SER A 103 26.52 -5.76 -13.67
N ARG A 104 27.82 -6.11 -13.70
CA ARG A 104 28.35 -7.27 -12.95
C ARG A 104 28.18 -7.18 -11.43
N LYS A 105 27.84 -6.00 -10.89
CA LYS A 105 27.61 -5.78 -9.45
C LYS A 105 26.16 -5.97 -9.04
N THR A 106 25.24 -6.07 -10.00
CA THR A 106 23.79 -6.23 -9.75
C THR A 106 23.32 -7.67 -9.94
N GLU A 107 24.27 -8.58 -10.11
CA GLU A 107 24.05 -10.02 -10.13
C GLU A 107 24.99 -10.69 -9.12
N ALA A 108 24.50 -11.73 -8.45
CA ALA A 108 25.28 -12.48 -7.48
C ALA A 108 24.88 -13.95 -7.41
N SER A 109 25.87 -14.77 -7.04
CA SER A 109 25.72 -16.19 -6.76
C SER A 109 25.84 -16.46 -5.26
N ILE A 110 24.76 -16.96 -4.67
CA ILE A 110 24.66 -17.29 -3.24
C ILE A 110 24.76 -18.80 -3.10
N SER A 111 25.70 -19.28 -2.28
CA SER A 111 25.73 -20.70 -1.90
C SER A 111 24.49 -21.02 -1.06
N GLY A 112 23.77 -22.08 -1.40
CA GLY A 112 22.61 -22.52 -0.62
C GLY A 112 22.93 -22.76 0.85
N GLY A 113 24.16 -23.17 1.16
CA GLY A 113 24.64 -23.41 2.52
C GLY A 113 24.84 -22.14 3.35
N TYR A 114 24.83 -20.95 2.74
CA TYR A 114 24.85 -19.68 3.48
C TYR A 114 23.46 -19.23 3.91
N VAL A 115 22.40 -19.81 3.35
CA VAL A 115 21.03 -19.36 3.59
C VAL A 115 20.52 -19.97 4.89
N MET A 116 20.21 -19.11 5.86
CA MET A 116 19.53 -19.51 7.09
C MET A 116 18.02 -19.50 6.91
N GLU A 117 17.51 -18.48 6.21
CA GLU A 117 16.08 -18.30 5.99
C GLU A 117 15.85 -17.50 4.70
N MET A 118 14.72 -17.77 4.02
CA MET A 118 14.21 -16.94 2.93
C MET A 118 12.76 -16.59 3.17
N GLN A 119 12.47 -15.30 3.19
CA GLN A 119 11.12 -14.77 3.34
C GLN A 119 10.74 -13.97 2.10
N ARG A 120 9.47 -14.04 1.71
CA ARG A 120 8.94 -13.22 0.63
C ARG A 120 8.68 -11.81 1.17
N ALA A 121 9.51 -10.84 0.79
CA ALA A 121 9.44 -9.48 1.32
C ALA A 121 8.38 -8.64 0.60
N PHE A 122 8.44 -8.62 -0.74
CA PHE A 122 7.50 -7.85 -1.56
C PHE A 122 6.91 -8.75 -2.66
N PRO A 123 5.81 -9.46 -2.37
CA PRO A 123 5.14 -10.30 -3.36
C PRO A 123 4.61 -9.42 -4.50
N GLY A 124 4.83 -9.80 -5.76
CA GLY A 124 4.34 -9.03 -6.91
C GLY A 124 5.07 -7.71 -7.19
N GLU A 125 6.17 -7.44 -6.48
CA GLU A 125 7.11 -6.38 -6.83
C GLU A 125 8.37 -6.94 -7.50
N THR A 126 9.11 -6.07 -8.15
CA THR A 126 10.48 -6.31 -8.62
C THR A 126 11.39 -5.23 -8.06
N LEU A 127 12.69 -5.51 -7.89
CA LEU A 127 13.66 -4.50 -7.51
C LEU A 127 13.68 -3.36 -8.54
N ASN A 128 13.56 -3.64 -9.84
CA ASN A 128 13.38 -2.61 -10.87
C ASN A 128 12.12 -1.75 -10.62
N GLY A 129 10.99 -2.38 -10.30
CA GLY A 129 9.74 -1.70 -9.94
C GLY A 129 9.89 -0.76 -8.74
N ILE A 130 10.61 -1.20 -7.71
CA ILE A 130 10.91 -0.39 -6.53
C ILE A 130 11.86 0.77 -6.87
N SER A 131 12.86 0.56 -7.74
CA SER A 131 13.75 1.65 -8.21
C SER A 131 13.00 2.68 -9.07
N LEU A 132 12.01 2.25 -9.85
CA LEU A 132 11.10 3.15 -10.58
C LEU A 132 10.25 3.98 -9.63
N GLU A 133 9.67 3.34 -8.61
CA GLU A 133 8.90 4.02 -7.57
C GLU A 133 9.76 5.09 -6.85
N TYR A 134 11.02 4.78 -6.56
CA TYR A 134 11.96 5.75 -6.02
C TYR A 134 12.08 6.99 -6.92
N ARG A 135 12.34 6.79 -8.22
CA ARG A 135 12.50 7.88 -9.19
C ARG A 135 11.24 8.74 -9.31
N LEU A 136 10.07 8.11 -9.38
CA LEU A 136 8.78 8.81 -9.44
C LEU A 136 8.54 9.68 -8.19
N ARG A 137 8.90 9.20 -7.01
CA ARG A 137 8.77 9.97 -5.77
C ARG A 137 9.75 11.15 -5.72
N ILE A 138 10.96 10.99 -6.24
CA ILE A 138 11.92 12.10 -6.38
C ILE A 138 11.39 13.15 -7.36
N GLU A 139 10.94 12.75 -8.55
CA GLU A 139 10.39 13.69 -9.53
C GLU A 139 9.20 14.47 -8.96
N GLN A 140 8.35 13.81 -8.17
CA GLN A 140 7.26 14.50 -7.48
C GLN A 140 7.77 15.49 -6.43
N LEU A 141 8.80 15.14 -5.66
CA LEU A 141 9.41 16.05 -4.70
C LEU A 141 10.00 17.28 -5.38
N ASP A 142 10.69 17.08 -6.50
CA ASP A 142 11.28 18.15 -7.30
C ASP A 142 10.18 19.09 -7.83
N LYS A 143 9.08 18.54 -8.39
CA LYS A 143 7.91 19.35 -8.81
C LYS A 143 7.30 20.17 -7.67
N LEU A 144 7.21 19.59 -6.47
CA LEU A 144 6.67 20.28 -5.30
C LEU A 144 7.62 21.37 -4.79
N GLU A 145 8.93 21.13 -4.89
CA GLU A 145 9.98 22.10 -4.58
C GLU A 145 9.98 23.27 -5.56
N ASP A 146 9.92 23.00 -6.87
CA ASP A 146 9.82 24.01 -7.91
C ASP A 146 8.56 24.85 -7.72
N ALA A 147 7.40 24.22 -7.53
CA ALA A 147 6.15 24.92 -7.25
C ALA A 147 6.27 25.77 -5.97
N ARG A 148 6.91 25.29 -4.91
CA ARG A 148 7.16 26.08 -3.71
C ARG A 148 7.99 27.33 -4.05
N ASP A 149 9.06 27.17 -4.82
CA ASP A 149 10.02 28.24 -5.10
C ASP A 149 9.52 29.28 -6.11
N GLU A 150 8.53 28.95 -6.94
CA GLU A 150 7.76 29.92 -7.73
C GLU A 150 6.98 30.92 -6.86
N ALA A 151 6.55 30.50 -5.66
CA ALA A 151 5.79 31.37 -4.77
C ALA A 151 6.72 32.31 -3.99
N LYS A 152 6.27 33.54 -3.73
CA LYS A 152 7.07 34.50 -2.93
C LYS A 152 7.29 33.96 -1.52
N ARG A 153 8.55 33.72 -1.16
CA ARG A 153 8.93 33.25 0.18
C ARG A 153 8.31 34.11 1.29
N GLY A 154 7.68 33.45 2.26
CA GLY A 154 6.97 34.11 3.37
C GLY A 154 5.53 34.52 3.07
N SER A 155 5.04 34.35 1.83
CA SER A 155 3.62 34.46 1.53
C SER A 155 2.83 33.23 1.99
N ALA A 156 1.51 33.38 2.17
CA ALA A 156 0.62 32.26 2.47
C ALA A 156 0.69 31.15 1.40
N ALA A 157 0.80 31.53 0.12
CA ALA A 157 0.94 30.58 -0.98
C ALA A 157 2.26 29.78 -0.89
N TRP A 158 3.36 30.43 -0.49
CA TRP A 158 4.64 29.73 -0.28
C TRP A 158 4.56 28.77 0.90
N SER A 159 4.02 29.20 2.03
CA SER A 159 3.86 28.34 3.22
C SER A 159 3.03 27.09 2.92
N LEU A 160 1.95 27.28 2.16
CA LEU A 160 1.10 26.20 1.67
C LEU A 160 1.88 25.17 0.82
N ARG A 161 2.60 25.63 -0.22
CA ARG A 161 3.35 24.74 -1.12
C ARG A 161 4.50 24.05 -0.39
N HIS A 162 5.13 24.74 0.56
CA HIS A 162 6.18 24.19 1.42
C HIS A 162 5.66 23.08 2.34
N GLU A 163 4.47 23.21 2.91
CA GLU A 163 3.83 22.15 3.70
C GLU A 163 3.58 20.88 2.89
N ARG A 164 3.11 21.01 1.63
CA ARG A 164 2.95 19.87 0.71
C ARG A 164 4.30 19.20 0.41
N TYR A 165 5.35 19.98 0.16
CA TYR A 165 6.70 19.46 -0.06
C TYR A 165 7.22 18.68 1.15
N LEU A 166 7.09 19.22 2.37
CA LEU A 166 7.48 18.52 3.60
C LEU A 166 6.62 17.26 3.86
N GLY A 167 5.33 17.33 3.56
CA GLY A 167 4.41 16.20 3.64
C GLY A 167 4.84 15.07 2.72
N ALA A 168 5.13 15.35 1.45
CA ALA A 168 5.66 14.39 0.49
C ALA A 168 7.02 13.81 0.94
N GLY A 169 7.91 14.65 1.49
CA GLY A 169 9.20 14.22 2.01
C GLY A 169 9.08 13.25 3.18
N THR A 170 8.11 13.48 4.07
CA THR A 170 7.79 12.57 5.19
C THR A 170 7.35 11.20 4.67
N ARG A 171 6.42 11.14 3.71
CA ARG A 171 5.98 9.87 3.08
C ARG A 171 7.12 9.15 2.42
N PHE A 172 7.98 9.89 1.71
CA PHE A 172 9.12 9.30 1.05
C PHE A 172 10.09 8.67 2.04
N VAL A 173 10.39 9.34 3.16
CA VAL A 173 11.19 8.77 4.25
C VAL A 173 10.52 7.53 4.85
N SER A 174 9.21 7.59 5.14
CA SER A 174 8.47 6.43 5.67
C SER A 174 8.52 5.24 4.71
N TRP A 175 8.31 5.47 3.42
CA TRP A 175 8.43 4.45 2.38
C TRP A 175 9.85 3.87 2.28
N LEU A 176 10.89 4.71 2.35
CA LEU A 176 12.28 4.26 2.32
C LEU A 176 12.60 3.30 3.48
N ARG A 177 12.08 3.56 4.68
CA ARG A 177 12.30 2.73 5.88
C ARG A 177 11.75 1.30 5.75
N VAL A 178 10.71 1.13 4.95
CA VAL A 178 10.03 -0.15 4.74
C VAL A 178 10.31 -0.76 3.37
N SER A 179 11.17 -0.11 2.57
CA SER A 179 11.66 -0.58 1.28
C SER A 179 13.03 -1.28 1.41
N PRO A 180 13.59 -1.86 0.33
CA PRO A 180 14.99 -2.30 0.28
C PRO A 180 16.06 -1.20 0.46
N PHE A 181 15.68 0.06 0.71
CA PHE A 181 16.60 1.22 0.72
C PHE A 181 16.66 2.01 2.05
N PRO A 182 16.69 1.35 3.23
CA PRO A 182 16.73 2.09 4.50
C PRO A 182 18.02 2.92 4.66
N ALA A 183 19.10 2.59 3.93
CA ALA A 183 20.34 3.35 3.96
C ALA A 183 20.21 4.79 3.41
N ALA A 184 19.21 5.06 2.56
CA ALA A 184 18.97 6.39 2.01
C ALA A 184 18.27 7.33 3.00
N VAL A 185 17.62 6.80 4.04
CA VAL A 185 16.75 7.54 4.97
C VAL A 185 17.46 8.72 5.62
N ALA A 186 18.64 8.50 6.21
CA ALA A 186 19.34 9.53 6.98
C ALA A 186 19.68 10.79 6.17
N GLY A 187 19.97 10.63 4.87
CA GLY A 187 20.25 11.76 3.97
C GLY A 187 19.00 12.61 3.73
N TRP A 188 17.86 11.97 3.51
CA TRP A 188 16.58 12.63 3.30
C TRP A 188 16.04 13.27 4.58
N GLU A 189 16.13 12.60 5.72
CA GLU A 189 15.72 13.15 7.01
C GLU A 189 16.48 14.43 7.36
N LYS A 190 17.80 14.44 7.15
CA LYS A 190 18.60 15.65 7.35
C LYS A 190 18.14 16.80 6.44
N SER A 191 17.78 16.49 5.19
CA SER A 191 17.33 17.46 4.21
C SER A 191 15.97 18.07 4.62
N PHE A 192 15.00 17.24 5.00
CA PHE A 192 13.69 17.71 5.43
C PHE A 192 13.71 18.38 6.81
N ALA A 193 14.55 17.91 7.75
CA ALA A 193 14.73 18.57 9.04
C ALA A 193 15.30 19.99 8.89
N LYS A 194 16.17 20.23 7.90
CA LYS A 194 16.67 21.57 7.58
C LYS A 194 15.55 22.45 7.00
N ALA A 195 14.67 21.87 6.18
CA ALA A 195 13.57 22.57 5.54
C ALA A 195 12.43 22.94 6.53
N ALA A 196 12.24 22.15 7.61
CA ALA A 196 11.14 22.27 8.57
C ALA A 196 11.35 23.28 9.74
N ARG A 197 12.36 24.16 9.69
CA ARG A 197 12.73 25.05 10.82
C ARG A 197 11.93 26.37 10.93
N ARG A 198 10.60 26.43 10.70
CA ARG A 198 9.84 27.70 10.83
C ARG A 198 8.41 27.60 11.42
N GLY A 199 8.18 28.33 12.53
CA GLY A 199 6.93 28.66 13.24
C GLY A 199 5.62 27.88 13.02
N ARG A 200 4.97 27.94 11.83
CA ARG A 200 3.73 27.17 11.55
C ARG A 200 4.01 25.67 11.50
N GLU A 201 5.20 25.29 11.03
CA GLU A 201 5.69 23.93 10.97
C GLU A 201 5.93 23.35 12.37
N GLU A 202 6.33 24.19 13.34
CA GLU A 202 6.53 23.76 14.73
C GLU A 202 5.21 23.39 15.38
N HIS A 203 4.13 24.14 15.13
CA HIS A 203 2.81 23.80 15.69
C HIS A 203 2.24 22.50 15.10
N LEU A 204 2.32 22.33 13.77
CA LEU A 204 1.87 21.09 13.11
C LEU A 204 2.75 19.89 13.50
N ALA A 205 4.07 20.08 13.59
CA ALA A 205 4.98 19.05 14.08
C ALA A 205 4.69 18.70 15.55
N ALA A 206 4.39 19.69 16.40
CA ALA A 206 4.00 19.48 17.79
C ALA A 206 2.66 18.75 17.91
N ARG A 207 1.67 19.05 17.06
CA ARG A 207 0.39 18.31 16.99
C ARG A 207 0.65 16.83 16.70
N GLY A 208 1.38 16.54 15.63
CA GLY A 208 1.74 15.17 15.27
C GLY A 208 2.52 14.45 16.38
N GLN A 209 3.52 15.10 16.95
CA GLN A 209 4.32 14.52 18.03
C GLN A 209 3.48 14.29 19.31
N SER A 210 2.62 15.23 19.67
CA SER A 210 1.69 15.07 20.80
C SER A 210 0.75 13.89 20.61
N ALA A 211 0.31 13.62 19.37
CA ALA A 211 -0.51 12.44 19.08
C ALA A 211 0.29 11.14 19.22
N LEU A 212 1.55 11.11 18.76
CA LEU A 212 2.45 9.95 18.95
C LEU A 212 2.76 9.68 20.43
N ASP A 213 2.92 10.74 21.23
CA ASP A 213 3.26 10.66 22.66
C ASP A 213 2.04 10.41 23.55
N SER A 214 0.82 10.53 23.01
CA SER A 214 -0.43 10.32 23.73
C SER A 214 -0.71 8.85 24.14
N VAL A 215 0.10 7.91 23.62
CA VAL A 215 -0.13 6.49 23.81
C VAL A 215 -0.06 6.10 25.28
N LYS A 216 -1.16 5.55 25.80
CA LYS A 216 -1.31 5.16 27.20
C LYS A 216 -2.18 3.92 27.35
N LYS A 217 -2.05 3.25 28.48
CA LYS A 217 -2.97 2.16 28.86
C LYS A 217 -4.35 2.75 29.17
N ALA A 218 -5.40 2.06 28.74
CA ALA A 218 -6.79 2.45 28.95
C ALA A 218 -7.63 1.27 29.46
N PRO A 219 -8.77 1.51 30.13
CA PRO A 219 -9.75 0.46 30.36
C PRO A 219 -10.37 0.01 29.02
N ALA A 220 -10.62 -1.28 28.89
CA ALA A 220 -11.46 -1.79 27.79
C ALA A 220 -12.94 -1.51 28.08
N ASP A 221 -13.76 -1.52 27.04
CA ASP A 221 -15.22 -1.40 27.17
C ASP A 221 -15.79 -2.51 28.06
N GLU A 222 -16.68 -2.16 28.99
CA GLU A 222 -17.21 -3.10 29.98
C GLU A 222 -18.02 -4.24 29.35
N VAL A 223 -18.76 -3.95 28.28
CA VAL A 223 -19.52 -4.96 27.53
C VAL A 223 -18.55 -5.91 26.84
N LEU A 224 -17.50 -5.39 26.21
CA LEU A 224 -16.46 -6.21 25.59
C LEU A 224 -15.73 -7.07 26.62
N LEU A 225 -15.42 -6.53 27.80
CA LEU A 225 -14.79 -7.27 28.89
C LEU A 225 -15.64 -8.45 29.34
N GLY A 226 -16.94 -8.24 29.57
CA GLY A 226 -17.86 -9.32 29.92
C GLY A 226 -17.91 -10.41 28.85
N VAL A 227 -17.97 -10.03 27.58
CA VAL A 227 -17.94 -10.98 26.45
C VAL A 227 -16.64 -11.78 26.41
N LEU A 228 -15.49 -11.11 26.58
CA LEU A 228 -14.18 -11.77 26.58
C LEU A 228 -13.99 -12.70 27.78
N GLU A 229 -14.52 -12.34 28.94
CA GLU A 229 -14.50 -13.16 30.15
C GLU A 229 -15.29 -14.46 29.95
N GLU A 230 -16.50 -14.38 29.41
CA GLU A 230 -17.32 -15.56 29.04
C GLU A 230 -16.60 -16.48 28.04
N LEU A 231 -15.69 -15.93 27.22
CA LEU A 231 -14.89 -16.67 26.25
C LEU A 231 -13.59 -17.25 26.85
N GLY A 232 -13.32 -17.04 28.14
CA GLY A 232 -12.14 -17.54 28.87
C GLY A 232 -10.96 -16.57 28.95
N TYR A 233 -11.17 -15.32 28.54
CA TYR A 233 -10.19 -14.24 28.60
C TYR A 233 -10.57 -13.26 29.72
N GLY A 234 -10.34 -13.69 30.97
CA GLY A 234 -10.59 -12.84 32.15
C GLY A 234 -9.86 -11.48 32.07
N PRO A 235 -10.32 -10.46 32.82
CA PRO A 235 -9.87 -9.07 32.68
C PRO A 235 -8.34 -8.88 32.72
N GLN A 236 -7.62 -9.67 33.52
CA GLN A 236 -6.17 -9.66 33.65
C GLN A 236 -5.41 -10.04 32.36
N LYS A 237 -6.08 -10.73 31.43
CA LYS A 237 -5.55 -11.11 30.12
C LYS A 237 -5.86 -10.08 29.04
N VAL A 238 -6.74 -9.12 29.28
CA VAL A 238 -7.12 -8.11 28.30
C VAL A 238 -6.10 -6.96 28.34
N LEU A 239 -5.61 -6.58 27.17
CA LEU A 239 -4.70 -5.46 26.94
C LEU A 239 -5.47 -4.40 26.17
N CYS A 240 -5.61 -3.20 26.73
CA CYS A 240 -6.22 -2.07 26.05
C CYS A 240 -5.31 -0.85 26.19
N TYR A 241 -4.97 -0.26 25.05
CA TYR A 241 -4.22 0.98 24.96
C TYR A 241 -4.93 1.90 23.99
N GLU A 242 -4.76 3.19 24.21
CA GLU A 242 -5.28 4.23 23.34
C GLU A 242 -4.24 5.32 23.09
N SER A 243 -4.48 6.08 22.05
CA SER A 243 -3.80 7.32 21.65
C SER A 243 -4.86 8.41 21.48
N THR A 244 -4.52 9.58 20.95
CA THR A 244 -5.47 10.67 20.72
C THR A 244 -6.68 10.22 19.91
N HIS A 245 -6.47 9.45 18.84
CA HIS A 245 -7.50 9.08 17.87
C HIS A 245 -7.81 7.58 17.82
N LEU A 246 -6.91 6.73 18.30
CA LEU A 246 -6.99 5.30 18.08
C LEU A 246 -7.00 4.51 19.38
N ARG A 247 -7.72 3.38 19.40
CA ARG A 247 -7.71 2.41 20.49
C ARG A 247 -7.47 1.00 19.95
N ILE A 248 -6.65 0.23 20.64
CA ILE A 248 -6.45 -1.19 20.34
C ILE A 248 -6.73 -1.98 21.61
N THR A 249 -7.70 -2.89 21.51
CA THR A 249 -7.99 -3.91 22.51
C THR A 249 -7.55 -5.27 21.97
N SER A 250 -6.79 -6.02 22.76
CA SER A 250 -6.30 -7.36 22.43
C SER A 250 -6.29 -8.24 23.67
N VAL A 251 -6.00 -9.52 23.51
CA VAL A 251 -5.79 -10.45 24.63
C VAL A 251 -4.33 -10.92 24.66
N ARG A 252 -3.81 -11.23 25.84
CA ARG A 252 -2.45 -11.76 26.02
C ARG A 252 -2.25 -13.00 25.15
N GLY A 253 -1.12 -13.05 24.46
CA GLY A 253 -0.77 -14.10 23.50
C GLY A 253 -1.20 -13.82 22.06
N VAL A 254 -1.92 -12.72 21.80
CA VAL A 254 -2.24 -12.25 20.44
C VAL A 254 -1.31 -11.12 20.02
N LEU A 255 -1.27 -10.04 20.80
CA LEU A 255 -0.32 -8.94 20.63
C LEU A 255 0.31 -8.62 21.99
N SER A 256 1.59 -8.29 21.98
CA SER A 256 2.31 -7.73 23.12
C SER A 256 1.92 -6.26 23.36
N PRO A 257 2.10 -5.73 24.58
CA PRO A 257 1.93 -4.30 24.85
C PRO A 257 2.78 -3.41 23.93
N GLU A 258 3.98 -3.85 23.56
CA GLU A 258 4.90 -3.12 22.70
C GLU A 258 4.37 -3.05 21.27
N GLU A 259 3.88 -4.15 20.71
CA GLU A 259 3.24 -4.19 19.39
C GLU A 259 1.99 -3.31 19.35
N ILE A 260 1.15 -3.36 20.39
CA ILE A 260 -0.04 -2.52 20.50
C ILE A 260 0.33 -1.03 20.47
N GLN A 261 1.29 -0.63 21.31
CA GLN A 261 1.74 0.75 21.36
C GLN A 261 2.41 1.19 20.04
N GLY A 262 3.21 0.32 19.42
CA GLY A 262 3.82 0.55 18.12
C GLY A 262 2.77 0.77 17.03
N GLY A 263 1.73 -0.08 17.01
CA GLY A 263 0.59 0.05 16.10
C GLY A 263 -0.17 1.36 16.29
N LEU A 264 -0.44 1.78 17.54
CA LEU A 264 -1.09 3.06 17.83
C LEU A 264 -0.26 4.25 17.32
N ARG A 265 1.05 4.29 17.62
CA ARG A 265 1.95 5.34 17.10
C ARG A 265 1.98 5.35 15.58
N TYR A 266 2.01 4.18 14.95
CA TYR A 266 1.98 4.09 13.50
C TYR A 266 0.65 4.62 12.92
N GLY A 267 -0.48 4.31 13.53
CA GLY A 267 -1.77 4.84 13.09
C GLY A 267 -1.88 6.36 13.25
N GLU A 268 -1.37 6.94 14.34
CA GLU A 268 -1.30 8.40 14.52
C GLU A 268 -0.40 9.07 13.46
N LEU A 269 0.72 8.43 13.11
CA LEU A 269 1.57 8.88 12.00
C LEU A 269 0.81 8.89 10.67
N VAL A 270 -0.01 7.87 10.39
CA VAL A 270 -0.84 7.80 9.18
C VAL A 270 -1.89 8.92 9.15
N ILE A 271 -2.57 9.19 10.26
CA ILE A 271 -3.57 10.27 10.37
C ILE A 271 -2.92 11.63 10.12
N GLU A 272 -1.82 11.90 10.81
CA GLU A 272 -1.09 13.16 10.64
C GLU A 272 -0.58 13.33 9.21
N GLN A 273 -0.12 12.24 8.59
CA GLN A 273 0.31 12.27 7.20
C GLN A 273 -0.82 12.58 6.22
N PHE A 274 -2.02 12.02 6.45
CA PHE A 274 -3.21 12.36 5.69
C PHE A 274 -3.57 13.84 5.86
N ARG A 275 -3.56 14.36 7.11
CA ARG A 275 -3.83 15.78 7.40
C ARG A 275 -2.88 16.70 6.65
N LYS A 276 -1.58 16.46 6.72
CA LYS A 276 -0.55 17.30 6.06
C LYS A 276 -0.69 17.39 4.54
N GLU A 277 -1.27 16.38 3.89
CA GLU A 277 -1.38 16.36 2.43
C GLU A 277 -2.76 16.82 1.93
N LEU A 278 -3.81 16.37 2.60
CA LEU A 278 -5.19 16.50 2.11
C LEU A 278 -6.05 17.44 2.96
N VAL A 279 -5.52 17.94 4.09
CA VAL A 279 -6.23 18.86 4.98
C VAL A 279 -5.52 20.17 5.21
N ASP A 280 -4.41 20.16 5.93
CA ASP A 280 -3.68 21.35 6.38
C ASP A 280 -3.36 22.35 5.23
N PRO A 281 -3.00 21.87 4.02
CA PRO A 281 -2.80 22.74 2.87
C PRO A 281 -4.06 23.54 2.48
N TYR A 282 -5.24 22.97 2.71
CA TYR A 282 -6.47 23.50 2.17
C TYR A 282 -7.35 24.15 3.24
N VAL A 283 -6.94 24.14 4.51
CA VAL A 283 -7.73 24.67 5.63
C VAL A 283 -8.17 26.10 5.37
N ALA A 284 -9.48 26.28 5.26
CA ALA A 284 -10.17 27.53 5.02
C ALA A 284 -11.60 27.44 5.57
N GLU A 285 -12.37 28.52 5.50
CA GLU A 285 -13.76 28.53 5.99
C GLU A 285 -14.64 27.49 5.29
N ASP A 286 -14.45 27.32 3.99
CA ASP A 286 -15.12 26.35 3.11
C ASP A 286 -14.47 24.95 3.12
N PHE A 287 -13.32 24.82 3.78
CA PHE A 287 -12.56 23.58 3.86
C PHE A 287 -12.01 23.40 5.27
N LYS A 288 -12.88 22.99 6.19
CA LYS A 288 -12.48 22.79 7.59
C LYS A 288 -11.71 21.49 7.77
N ASP A 289 -10.84 21.50 8.79
CA ASP A 289 -10.35 20.28 9.38
C ASP A 289 -11.47 19.66 10.22
N VAL A 290 -11.85 18.43 9.85
CA VAL A 290 -12.97 17.69 10.42
C VAL A 290 -12.52 16.66 11.45
N PHE A 291 -11.20 16.50 11.61
CA PHE A 291 -10.63 15.57 12.59
C PHE A 291 -10.61 16.22 13.97
N GLN A 292 -11.27 15.55 14.92
CA GLN A 292 -11.37 15.96 16.31
C GLN A 292 -10.41 15.13 17.15
N ASP A 293 -9.77 15.75 18.14
CA ASP A 293 -8.86 15.09 19.08
C ASP A 293 -9.64 14.19 20.06
N ARG A 294 -10.11 13.06 19.53
CA ARG A 294 -10.81 12.00 20.27
C ARG A 294 -10.64 10.66 19.57
N ILE A 295 -10.87 9.59 20.33
CA ILE A 295 -10.95 8.24 19.77
C ILE A 295 -12.00 8.24 18.65
N SER A 296 -11.57 7.79 17.48
CA SER A 296 -12.34 7.72 16.25
C SER A 296 -12.38 6.31 15.69
N ALA A 297 -11.38 5.47 16.00
CA ALA A 297 -11.38 4.06 15.64
C ALA A 297 -10.88 3.15 16.78
N GLU A 298 -11.46 1.96 16.86
CA GLU A 298 -11.09 0.89 17.77
C GLU A 298 -10.84 -0.41 17.01
N TRP A 299 -9.68 -1.03 17.25
CA TRP A 299 -9.38 -2.39 16.80
C TRP A 299 -9.52 -3.37 17.95
N ILE A 300 -10.11 -4.52 17.65
CA ILE A 300 -10.28 -5.61 18.61
C ILE A 300 -9.65 -6.85 17.98
N PHE A 301 -8.50 -7.24 18.53
CA PHE A 301 -7.76 -8.42 18.10
C PHE A 301 -8.08 -9.59 19.01
N VAL A 302 -8.60 -10.66 18.42
CA VAL A 302 -8.84 -11.93 19.10
C VAL A 302 -7.93 -13.01 18.50
N PRO A 303 -7.66 -14.10 19.26
CA PRO A 303 -6.88 -15.21 18.72
C PRO A 303 -7.53 -15.79 17.46
N ASP A 304 -6.75 -16.47 16.62
CA ASP A 304 -7.29 -17.23 15.50
C ASP A 304 -8.10 -18.44 15.97
N SER A 305 -9.31 -18.15 16.43
CA SER A 305 -10.26 -19.08 17.00
C SER A 305 -11.64 -18.67 16.56
N SER A 306 -12.33 -19.55 15.84
CA SER A 306 -13.71 -19.35 15.43
C SER A 306 -14.63 -19.07 16.62
N LYS A 307 -14.36 -19.68 17.80
CA LYS A 307 -15.12 -19.43 19.03
C LYS A 307 -14.94 -18.00 19.53
N ALA A 308 -13.70 -17.51 19.62
CA ALA A 308 -13.42 -16.18 20.13
C ALA A 308 -13.96 -15.10 19.18
N TYR A 309 -13.68 -15.24 17.87
CA TYR A 309 -14.14 -14.31 16.86
C TYR A 309 -15.66 -14.23 16.75
N ARG A 310 -16.34 -15.39 16.62
CA ARG A 310 -17.80 -15.42 16.55
C ARG A 310 -18.42 -14.89 17.83
N GLY A 311 -17.88 -15.26 19.01
CA GLY A 311 -18.41 -14.80 20.28
C GLY A 311 -18.39 -13.28 20.42
N VAL A 312 -17.29 -12.62 20.06
CA VAL A 312 -17.20 -11.15 20.05
C VAL A 312 -18.10 -10.55 18.97
N SER A 313 -18.11 -11.13 17.77
CA SER A 313 -18.95 -10.67 16.66
C SER A 313 -20.45 -10.71 17.01
N GLU A 314 -20.96 -11.82 17.53
CA GLU A 314 -22.37 -11.96 17.91
C GLU A 314 -22.75 -11.11 19.13
N LYS A 315 -21.93 -11.10 20.19
CA LYS A 315 -22.33 -10.51 21.47
C LYS A 315 -21.96 -9.04 21.62
N TYR A 316 -20.80 -8.62 21.09
CA TYR A 316 -20.34 -7.23 21.19
C TYR A 316 -20.68 -6.43 19.92
N PHE A 317 -20.49 -7.00 18.73
CA PHE A 317 -20.84 -6.33 17.47
C PHE A 317 -22.32 -6.52 17.09
N GLN A 318 -23.04 -7.40 17.80
CA GLN A 318 -24.46 -7.71 17.56
C GLN A 318 -24.72 -8.24 16.14
N SER A 319 -23.70 -8.89 15.56
CA SER A 319 -23.75 -9.36 14.18
C SER A 319 -24.66 -10.58 14.06
N ASN A 320 -25.47 -10.59 13.01
CA ASN A 320 -26.36 -11.71 12.74
C ASN A 320 -25.62 -12.81 11.96
N TRP A 321 -25.41 -13.96 12.62
CA TRP A 321 -24.76 -15.15 12.07
C TRP A 321 -25.76 -16.22 11.58
N SER A 322 -27.05 -15.90 11.44
CA SER A 322 -28.04 -16.85 10.90
C SER A 322 -27.87 -17.15 9.40
N ARG A 323 -27.01 -16.41 8.69
CA ARG A 323 -26.73 -16.56 7.25
C ARG A 323 -25.23 -16.44 6.97
N ASP A 324 -24.78 -17.12 5.91
CA ASP A 324 -23.41 -17.04 5.38
C ASP A 324 -22.30 -17.37 6.40
N VAL A 325 -22.58 -18.28 7.36
CA VAL A 325 -21.66 -18.65 8.45
C VAL A 325 -20.29 -19.08 7.93
N GLU A 326 -20.25 -19.99 6.95
CA GLU A 326 -18.98 -20.50 6.39
C GLU A 326 -18.18 -19.38 5.75
N ARG A 327 -18.82 -18.54 4.92
CA ARG A 327 -18.17 -17.37 4.30
C ARG A 327 -17.67 -16.38 5.35
N ARG A 328 -18.43 -16.11 6.41
CA ARG A 328 -18.00 -15.25 7.53
C ARG A 328 -16.81 -15.84 8.30
N LEU A 329 -16.74 -17.16 8.41
CA LEU A 329 -15.58 -17.85 8.98
C LEU A 329 -14.34 -17.81 8.08
N GLU A 330 -14.48 -17.55 6.78
CA GLU A 330 -13.34 -17.34 5.88
C GLU A 330 -12.77 -15.90 5.98
N ILE A 331 -13.64 -14.89 6.14
CA ILE A 331 -13.25 -13.47 6.17
C ILE A 331 -12.37 -13.14 7.39
N GLY A 332 -11.23 -12.47 7.19
CA GLY A 332 -10.25 -12.17 8.24
C GLY A 332 -10.69 -11.16 9.31
N GLY A 333 -11.89 -10.58 9.20
CA GLY A 333 -12.39 -9.58 10.14
C GLY A 333 -13.78 -9.05 9.83
N GLU A 334 -14.28 -8.21 10.72
CA GLU A 334 -15.55 -7.51 10.60
C GLU A 334 -15.36 -6.03 10.91
N ARG A 335 -16.15 -5.17 10.27
CA ARG A 335 -16.11 -3.72 10.42
C ARG A 335 -17.51 -3.19 10.75
N ILE A 336 -17.57 -2.27 11.70
CA ILE A 336 -18.71 -1.37 11.89
C ILE A 336 -18.25 0.03 11.52
N ASP A 337 -18.89 0.63 10.52
CA ASP A 337 -18.59 2.00 10.11
C ASP A 337 -19.03 2.99 11.19
N GLY A 338 -18.11 3.90 11.48
CA GLY A 338 -18.28 5.02 12.41
C GLY A 338 -18.64 6.30 11.67
N HIS A 339 -18.58 7.40 12.41
CA HIS A 339 -18.78 8.76 11.92
C HIS A 339 -18.28 9.75 13.00
N HIS A 340 -18.34 11.06 12.78
CA HIS A 340 -18.06 12.00 13.87
C HIS A 340 -19.11 11.79 14.97
N LYS A 341 -18.85 11.21 16.14
CA LYS A 341 -19.80 10.85 17.24
C LYS A 341 -19.90 9.33 17.44
N LYS A 342 -19.49 8.50 16.47
CA LYS A 342 -19.48 7.03 16.64
C LYS A 342 -18.16 6.44 16.15
N LEU A 343 -17.55 5.62 16.99
CA LEU A 343 -16.29 4.95 16.65
C LEU A 343 -16.45 4.02 15.45
N PHE A 344 -15.48 4.05 14.55
CA PHE A 344 -15.23 2.93 13.65
C PHE A 344 -14.72 1.76 14.48
N ARG A 345 -15.25 0.55 14.26
CA ARG A 345 -14.79 -0.64 14.97
C ARG A 345 -14.34 -1.71 14.01
N PHE A 346 -13.19 -2.30 14.29
CA PHE A 346 -12.57 -3.34 13.48
C PHE A 346 -12.31 -4.57 14.34
N LEU A 347 -13.07 -5.64 14.15
CA LEU A 347 -12.82 -6.93 14.79
C LEU A 347 -11.93 -7.78 13.88
N ARG A 348 -10.80 -8.27 14.39
CA ARG A 348 -9.83 -9.04 13.63
C ARG A 348 -9.47 -10.34 14.34
N ARG A 349 -9.47 -11.44 13.57
CA ARG A 349 -8.76 -12.66 13.96
C ARG A 349 -7.29 -12.45 13.65
N TRP A 350 -6.45 -12.63 14.66
CA TRP A 350 -5.01 -12.52 14.49
C TRP A 350 -4.42 -13.86 14.06
N ARG A 351 -4.03 -13.95 12.79
CA ARG A 351 -3.48 -15.16 12.15
C ARG A 351 -1.97 -15.09 12.08
N GLU A 352 -1.33 -16.26 12.00
CA GLU A 352 0.09 -16.32 11.71
C GLU A 352 0.40 -15.64 10.37
N GLY A 353 1.38 -14.74 10.37
CA GLY A 353 1.75 -13.94 9.20
C GLY A 353 0.97 -12.63 9.01
N ASP A 354 -0.01 -12.33 9.88
CA ASP A 354 -0.68 -11.02 9.85
C ASP A 354 0.29 -9.86 10.11
N HIS A 355 -0.04 -8.70 9.54
CA HIS A 355 0.78 -7.49 9.63
C HIS A 355 -0.01 -6.35 10.27
N LEU A 356 0.28 -6.06 11.54
CA LEU A 356 -0.47 -5.05 12.33
C LEU A 356 -0.48 -3.69 11.63
N HIS A 357 0.68 -3.20 11.20
CA HIS A 357 0.79 -1.93 10.49
C HIS A 357 -0.01 -1.92 9.18
N GLY A 358 0.00 -3.03 8.42
CA GLY A 358 -0.79 -3.17 7.19
C GLY A 358 -2.30 -3.12 7.44
N GLN A 359 -2.77 -3.73 8.54
CA GLN A 359 -4.17 -3.64 8.96
C GLN A 359 -4.53 -2.22 9.41
N ILE A 360 -3.68 -1.59 10.22
CA ILE A 360 -3.90 -0.24 10.72
C ILE A 360 -3.95 0.78 9.58
N VAL A 361 -2.96 0.86 8.68
CA VAL A 361 -2.94 1.88 7.63
C VAL A 361 -4.15 1.78 6.71
N HIS A 362 -4.52 0.57 6.30
CA HIS A 362 -5.65 0.34 5.40
C HIS A 362 -6.97 0.74 6.08
N GLN A 363 -7.17 0.33 7.32
CA GLN A 363 -8.42 0.58 8.05
C GLN A 363 -8.53 2.03 8.55
N VAL A 364 -7.42 2.66 8.91
CA VAL A 364 -7.34 4.11 9.11
C VAL A 364 -7.73 4.83 7.83
N GLY A 365 -7.34 4.34 6.66
CA GLY A 365 -7.78 4.92 5.38
C GLY A 365 -9.29 4.92 5.18
N HIS A 366 -10.00 3.85 5.53
CA HIS A 366 -11.47 3.86 5.51
C HIS A 366 -12.07 4.87 6.49
N MET A 367 -11.54 4.92 7.72
CA MET A 367 -11.97 5.90 8.72
C MET A 367 -11.78 7.33 8.18
N LEU A 368 -10.59 7.63 7.68
CA LEU A 368 -10.26 8.95 7.13
C LEU A 368 -11.13 9.29 5.93
N ALA A 369 -11.41 8.33 5.05
CA ALA A 369 -12.29 8.54 3.91
C ALA A 369 -13.71 8.92 4.36
N GLY A 370 -14.29 8.17 5.31
CA GLY A 370 -15.61 8.45 5.85
C GLY A 370 -15.68 9.81 6.56
N LEU A 371 -14.71 10.11 7.42
CA LEU A 371 -14.70 11.38 8.18
C LEU A 371 -14.40 12.59 7.29
N HIS A 372 -13.50 12.47 6.31
CA HIS A 372 -13.04 13.61 5.51
C HIS A 372 -13.88 13.87 4.26
N PHE A 373 -14.34 12.81 3.60
CA PHE A 373 -15.14 12.89 2.37
C PHE A 373 -16.58 12.44 2.57
N GLY A 374 -17.02 12.13 3.78
CA GLY A 374 -18.44 11.86 4.06
C GLY A 374 -19.30 13.13 4.08
N ASN A 375 -20.56 12.95 4.42
CA ASN A 375 -21.47 14.05 4.72
C ASN A 375 -21.08 14.77 6.03
N GLU A 376 -21.88 15.74 6.49
CA GLU A 376 -21.58 16.54 7.69
C GLU A 376 -21.44 15.71 8.98
N GLU A 377 -22.04 14.51 9.02
CA GLU A 377 -21.87 13.58 10.14
C GLU A 377 -20.61 12.74 10.00
N GLY A 378 -19.97 12.68 8.82
CA GLY A 378 -18.86 11.81 8.50
C GLY A 378 -19.30 10.42 8.02
N ARG A 379 -20.49 10.33 7.40
CA ARG A 379 -21.02 9.10 6.78
C ARG A 379 -20.82 9.14 5.26
N MET A 380 -20.46 8.01 4.68
CA MET A 380 -20.16 7.91 3.25
C MET A 380 -20.65 6.59 2.66
N ASP A 381 -21.49 6.64 1.63
CA ASP A 381 -21.88 5.48 0.79
C ASP A 381 -21.17 5.56 -0.58
N GLN A 382 -19.84 5.60 -0.54
CA GLN A 382 -18.95 5.66 -1.72
C GLN A 382 -17.79 4.67 -1.52
N ASP A 383 -18.07 3.38 -1.73
CA ASP A 383 -17.10 2.30 -1.47
C ASP A 383 -15.83 2.46 -2.32
N TRP A 384 -15.94 2.92 -3.57
CA TRP A 384 -14.79 3.19 -4.42
C TRP A 384 -13.81 4.18 -3.78
N LEU A 385 -14.30 5.26 -3.17
CA LEU A 385 -13.47 6.30 -2.56
C LEU A 385 -12.88 5.78 -1.24
N SER A 386 -13.66 5.02 -0.48
CA SER A 386 -13.19 4.37 0.75
C SER A 386 -12.01 3.43 0.47
N GLU A 387 -12.14 2.56 -0.53
CA GLU A 387 -11.06 1.69 -0.99
C GLU A 387 -9.89 2.50 -1.55
N ALA A 388 -10.16 3.54 -2.34
CA ALA A 388 -9.12 4.37 -2.94
C ALA A 388 -8.18 4.97 -1.89
N VAL A 389 -8.74 5.59 -0.84
CA VAL A 389 -7.95 6.19 0.25
C VAL A 389 -7.18 5.13 1.04
N ALA A 390 -7.82 3.98 1.34
CA ALA A 390 -7.19 2.87 2.05
C ALA A 390 -5.97 2.34 1.29
N TRP A 391 -6.13 2.06 -0.01
CA TRP A 391 -5.03 1.62 -0.88
C TRP A 391 -3.97 2.69 -1.07
N TRP A 392 -4.37 3.94 -1.27
CA TRP A 392 -3.44 5.06 -1.45
C TRP A 392 -2.54 5.23 -0.22
N LEU A 393 -3.10 5.26 0.99
CA LEU A 393 -2.30 5.35 2.22
C LEU A 393 -1.38 4.13 2.40
N SER A 394 -1.87 2.91 2.12
CA SER A 394 -1.02 1.71 2.15
C SER A 394 0.20 1.85 1.22
N PHE A 395 0.01 2.32 -0.01
CA PHE A 395 1.13 2.51 -0.94
C PHE A 395 2.06 3.65 -0.53
N GLU A 396 1.51 4.76 -0.09
CA GLU A 396 2.30 5.91 0.28
C GLU A 396 3.14 5.64 1.54
N MET A 397 2.59 4.90 2.51
CA MET A 397 3.21 4.62 3.80
C MET A 397 4.03 3.33 3.85
N MET A 398 3.62 2.30 3.10
CA MET A 398 4.25 0.97 3.14
C MET A 398 4.87 0.53 1.81
N GLY A 399 4.56 1.20 0.70
CA GLY A 399 4.95 0.76 -0.65
C GLY A 399 4.18 -0.47 -1.14
N VAL A 400 3.41 -1.11 -0.26
CA VAL A 400 2.59 -2.28 -0.55
C VAL A 400 1.28 -2.19 0.23
N ASN A 401 0.22 -2.68 -0.38
CA ASN A 401 -0.99 -3.02 0.33
C ASN A 401 -0.96 -4.51 0.70
N GLN A 402 -1.19 -4.80 1.98
CA GLN A 402 -1.17 -6.16 2.55
C GLN A 402 -2.57 -6.64 2.99
N VAL A 403 -3.56 -5.76 2.93
CA VAL A 403 -4.93 -6.02 3.40
C VAL A 403 -5.90 -5.66 2.29
N THR A 404 -6.83 -6.55 1.97
CA THR A 404 -7.84 -6.31 0.95
C THR A 404 -9.21 -6.55 1.55
N CYS A 405 -10.16 -5.66 1.30
CA CYS A 405 -11.54 -5.77 1.80
C CYS A 405 -12.38 -6.77 1.01
N ILE A 406 -12.01 -7.02 -0.25
CA ILE A 406 -12.54 -8.11 -1.09
C ILE A 406 -11.37 -8.89 -1.68
N ALA A 407 -11.60 -10.16 -2.04
CA ALA A 407 -10.60 -10.99 -2.69
C ALA A 407 -10.16 -10.32 -3.99
N PHE A 408 -8.97 -9.72 -3.97
CA PHE A 408 -8.39 -9.00 -5.09
C PHE A 408 -7.29 -9.86 -5.69
N GLU A 409 -7.56 -10.49 -6.82
CA GLU A 409 -6.71 -11.54 -7.41
C GLU A 409 -6.04 -11.09 -8.71
N TYR A 410 -5.45 -9.89 -8.69
CA TYR A 410 -4.66 -9.34 -9.80
C TYR A 410 -3.44 -10.18 -10.20
N ASP A 411 -3.06 -11.17 -9.39
CA ASP A 411 -1.96 -12.11 -9.63
C ASP A 411 -2.41 -13.48 -10.21
N LYS A 412 -3.68 -13.89 -10.09
CA LYS A 412 -4.12 -15.24 -10.50
C LYS A 412 -4.48 -15.36 -11.98
N GLY A 413 -4.85 -14.26 -12.61
CA GLY A 413 -4.69 -14.12 -14.05
C GLY A 413 -3.35 -13.44 -14.25
N GLY A 414 -2.32 -14.19 -14.65
CA GLY A 414 -1.09 -13.57 -15.12
C GLY A 414 -1.51 -12.41 -16.01
N THR A 415 -1.04 -11.21 -15.70
CA THR A 415 -1.06 -10.07 -16.61
C THR A 415 -0.14 -10.41 -17.78
N ARG A 416 -0.48 -11.49 -18.51
CA ARG A 416 -0.17 -11.65 -19.92
C ARG A 416 -0.86 -10.47 -20.56
N SER A 417 -0.04 -9.61 -21.11
CA SER A 417 -0.43 -8.53 -21.98
C SER A 417 -1.19 -9.09 -23.19
N ASP A 418 -2.45 -9.51 -23.04
CA ASP A 418 -3.23 -9.99 -24.19
C ASP A 418 -3.54 -8.85 -25.20
N LYS A 419 -3.18 -7.60 -24.88
CA LYS A 419 -3.51 -6.43 -25.73
C LYS A 419 -2.41 -5.39 -25.97
N THR A 420 -1.19 -5.57 -25.49
CA THR A 420 -0.04 -4.77 -25.96
C THR A 420 0.82 -5.61 -26.90
N LYS A 421 0.23 -6.05 -28.01
CA LYS A 421 1.00 -6.37 -29.22
C LYS A 421 1.47 -5.04 -29.79
N ASP A 422 2.66 -4.63 -29.37
CA ASP A 422 3.33 -3.56 -30.06
C ASP A 422 3.58 -4.00 -31.50
N LYS A 423 3.32 -3.11 -32.47
CA LYS A 423 3.36 -3.45 -33.90
C LYS A 423 4.78 -3.79 -34.41
N LYS A 424 5.79 -3.82 -33.53
CA LYS A 424 7.16 -4.27 -33.80
C LYS A 424 7.77 -4.98 -32.57
N GLY A 425 7.32 -6.21 -32.28
CA GLY A 425 8.12 -7.24 -31.62
C GLY A 425 8.33 -7.12 -30.10
N GLY A 426 7.58 -7.95 -29.34
CA GLY A 426 7.87 -8.30 -27.94
C GLY A 426 6.67 -8.13 -27.01
N GLU A 427 6.04 -9.24 -26.57
CA GLU A 427 5.23 -9.21 -25.36
C GLU A 427 6.15 -8.85 -24.18
N LYS A 428 5.80 -7.84 -23.35
CA LYS A 428 6.52 -7.62 -22.08
C LYS A 428 6.25 -8.81 -21.17
N THR A 429 7.22 -9.72 -21.09
CA THR A 429 7.08 -11.02 -20.40
C THR A 429 7.35 -10.94 -18.90
N PHE A 430 7.93 -9.85 -18.39
CA PHE A 430 8.31 -9.73 -16.98
C PHE A 430 7.45 -8.74 -16.19
N GLY A 431 7.28 -9.02 -14.90
CA GLY A 431 6.49 -8.18 -14.01
C GLY A 431 7.04 -6.76 -13.88
N VAL A 432 6.21 -5.79 -14.23
CA VAL A 432 6.38 -4.37 -13.86
C VAL A 432 6.08 -4.19 -12.36
N GLY A 433 6.59 -3.11 -11.75
CA GLY A 433 6.28 -2.77 -10.36
C GLY A 433 4.77 -2.66 -10.10
N ARG A 434 4.34 -2.82 -8.84
CA ARG A 434 2.92 -3.00 -8.51
C ARG A 434 2.04 -1.82 -8.92
N ARG A 435 2.49 -0.56 -8.77
CA ARG A 435 1.74 0.63 -9.25
C ARG A 435 1.48 0.59 -10.75
N ALA A 436 2.50 0.23 -11.54
CA ALA A 436 2.36 0.11 -12.99
C ALA A 436 1.39 -1.02 -13.35
N LYS A 437 1.46 -2.16 -12.65
CA LYS A 437 0.51 -3.27 -12.82
C LYS A 437 -0.93 -2.84 -12.49
N LEU A 438 -1.13 -2.11 -11.41
CA LEU A 438 -2.45 -1.59 -11.03
C LEU A 438 -2.97 -0.57 -12.03
N ASN A 439 -2.14 0.37 -12.49
CA ASN A 439 -2.54 1.31 -13.54
C ASN A 439 -2.92 0.56 -14.83
N GLN A 440 -2.21 -0.51 -15.19
CA GLN A 440 -2.55 -1.33 -16.35
C GLN A 440 -3.91 -2.03 -16.17
N VAL A 441 -4.18 -2.62 -15.00
CA VAL A 441 -5.47 -3.24 -14.68
C VAL A 441 -6.58 -2.19 -14.72
N ALA A 442 -6.35 -1.01 -14.13
CA ALA A 442 -7.29 0.10 -14.14
C ALA A 442 -7.62 0.58 -15.56
N LEU A 443 -6.62 0.77 -16.41
CA LEU A 443 -6.80 1.19 -17.81
C LEU A 443 -7.56 0.15 -18.64
N THR A 444 -7.35 -1.14 -18.39
CA THR A 444 -7.88 -2.23 -19.23
C THR A 444 -9.24 -2.74 -18.77
N LYS A 445 -9.52 -2.72 -17.47
CA LYS A 445 -10.71 -3.32 -16.86
C LYS A 445 -11.54 -2.34 -16.04
N GLY A 446 -10.98 -1.20 -15.62
CA GLY A 446 -11.66 -0.23 -14.78
C GLY A 446 -12.90 0.39 -15.43
N GLN A 447 -13.99 0.48 -14.68
CA GLN A 447 -15.19 1.19 -15.13
C GLN A 447 -14.96 2.71 -15.12
N PRO A 448 -15.69 3.47 -15.95
CA PRO A 448 -15.74 4.93 -15.84
C PRO A 448 -16.16 5.37 -14.44
N ILE A 449 -15.57 6.46 -13.93
CA ILE A 449 -15.74 6.93 -12.55
C ILE A 449 -17.21 7.13 -12.14
N GLU A 450 -18.08 7.61 -13.04
CA GLU A 450 -19.51 7.77 -12.75
C GLU A 450 -20.22 6.45 -12.45
N ARG A 451 -19.82 5.36 -13.12
CA ARG A 451 -20.38 4.03 -12.85
C ARG A 451 -19.78 3.44 -11.59
N LEU A 452 -18.48 3.62 -11.42
CA LEU A 452 -17.75 3.18 -10.23
C LEU A 452 -18.31 3.82 -8.96
N ALA A 453 -18.67 5.11 -9.00
CA ALA A 453 -19.28 5.84 -7.90
C ALA A 453 -20.62 5.31 -7.40
N LEU A 454 -21.29 4.47 -8.19
CA LEU A 454 -22.60 3.88 -7.86
C LEU A 454 -22.50 2.43 -7.38
N LYS A 455 -21.33 1.81 -7.48
CA LYS A 455 -21.10 0.43 -7.05
C LYS A 455 -20.93 0.36 -5.54
N THR A 456 -21.49 -0.70 -4.95
CA THR A 456 -21.10 -1.13 -3.60
C THR A 456 -19.87 -2.03 -3.65
N LEU A 457 -19.21 -2.22 -2.50
CA LEU A 457 -17.98 -2.97 -2.36
C LEU A 457 -18.07 -4.37 -2.99
N PHE A 458 -19.18 -5.08 -2.77
CA PHE A 458 -19.38 -6.43 -3.32
C PHE A 458 -19.73 -6.46 -4.82
N GLN A 459 -19.97 -5.31 -5.43
CA GLN A 459 -20.19 -5.16 -6.88
C GLN A 459 -18.90 -4.73 -7.61
N MET A 460 -17.86 -4.37 -6.86
CA MET A 460 -16.56 -4.00 -7.41
C MET A 460 -15.76 -5.25 -7.78
N ASP A 461 -15.18 -5.24 -8.99
CA ASP A 461 -14.22 -6.24 -9.44
C ASP A 461 -12.77 -5.74 -9.30
N ASP A 462 -11.79 -6.55 -9.71
CA ASP A 462 -10.38 -6.16 -9.67
C ASP A 462 -10.08 -4.90 -10.52
N GLY A 463 -10.78 -4.72 -11.64
CA GLY A 463 -10.64 -3.52 -12.46
C GLY A 463 -11.09 -2.27 -11.72
N ASP A 464 -12.21 -2.37 -11.01
CA ASP A 464 -12.78 -1.29 -10.20
C ASP A 464 -11.87 -0.90 -9.04
N VAL A 465 -11.34 -1.86 -8.27
CA VAL A 465 -10.44 -1.56 -7.14
C VAL A 465 -9.15 -0.88 -7.62
N ALA A 466 -8.56 -1.40 -8.71
CA ALA A 466 -7.38 -0.78 -9.31
C ALA A 466 -7.67 0.64 -9.81
N LYS A 467 -8.85 0.85 -10.43
CA LYS A 467 -9.31 2.15 -10.90
C LYS A 467 -9.57 3.12 -9.77
N SER A 468 -10.18 2.69 -8.66
CA SER A 468 -10.40 3.51 -7.47
C SER A 468 -9.10 4.13 -6.97
N TRP A 469 -8.07 3.29 -6.75
CA TRP A 469 -6.75 3.76 -6.33
C TRP A 469 -6.10 4.68 -7.38
N SER A 470 -6.01 4.22 -8.63
CA SER A 470 -5.30 4.95 -9.70
C SER A 470 -5.92 6.33 -9.96
N PHE A 471 -7.25 6.41 -9.97
CA PHE A 471 -7.96 7.66 -10.19
C PHE A 471 -7.79 8.62 -9.01
N PHE A 472 -7.86 8.13 -7.78
CA PHE A 472 -7.62 8.95 -6.59
C PHE A 472 -6.17 9.46 -6.53
N ASP A 473 -5.19 8.63 -6.91
CA ASP A 473 -3.79 9.03 -6.95
C ASP A 473 -3.54 10.18 -7.95
N TYR A 474 -4.16 10.12 -9.12
CA TYR A 474 -4.20 11.23 -10.09
C TYR A 474 -4.79 12.51 -9.46
N LEU A 475 -5.95 12.42 -8.81
CA LEU A 475 -6.61 13.57 -8.20
C LEU A 475 -5.73 14.25 -7.13
N VAL A 476 -5.03 13.45 -6.32
CA VAL A 476 -4.13 13.97 -5.29
C VAL A 476 -2.89 14.62 -5.90
N ARG A 477 -2.31 13.99 -6.92
CA ARG A 477 -1.02 14.41 -7.51
C ARG A 477 -1.17 15.59 -8.46
N GLU A 478 -2.24 15.65 -9.25
CA GLU A 478 -2.40 16.65 -10.32
C GLU A 478 -3.43 17.75 -9.98
N GLU A 479 -4.58 17.38 -9.39
CA GLU A 479 -5.74 18.29 -9.28
C GLU A 479 -5.85 19.00 -7.91
N GLY A 480 -5.11 18.52 -6.90
CA GLY A 480 -4.92 19.21 -5.62
C GLY A 480 -6.21 19.62 -4.90
N ARG A 481 -6.31 20.88 -4.45
CA ARG A 481 -7.44 21.41 -3.66
C ARG A 481 -8.79 21.24 -4.34
N SER A 482 -8.86 21.52 -5.65
CA SER A 482 -10.10 21.47 -6.40
C SER A 482 -10.67 20.05 -6.42
N ALA A 483 -9.81 19.05 -6.56
CA ALA A 483 -10.23 17.65 -6.46
C ALA A 483 -10.71 17.29 -5.05
N GLN A 484 -10.04 17.76 -3.99
CA GLN A 484 -10.49 17.48 -2.62
C GLN A 484 -11.88 18.07 -2.34
N LEU A 485 -12.13 19.31 -2.79
CA LEU A 485 -13.46 19.94 -2.71
C LEU A 485 -14.50 19.18 -3.53
N TRP A 486 -14.12 18.71 -4.72
CA TRP A 486 -14.98 17.94 -5.60
C TRP A 486 -15.36 16.57 -5.00
N LEU A 487 -14.42 15.87 -4.36
CA LEU A 487 -14.69 14.63 -3.63
C LEU A 487 -15.62 14.87 -2.42
N ARG A 488 -15.40 15.95 -1.66
CA ARG A 488 -16.29 16.34 -0.56
C ARG A 488 -17.71 16.66 -1.04
N ALA A 489 -17.86 17.20 -2.25
CA ALA A 489 -19.18 17.48 -2.84
C ALA A 489 -19.98 16.19 -3.10
N ALA A 490 -19.34 15.12 -3.60
CA ALA A 490 -19.98 13.81 -3.69
C ALA A 490 -20.35 13.26 -2.31
N GLY A 491 -19.44 13.41 -1.34
CA GLY A 491 -19.63 13.03 0.05
C GLY A 491 -20.92 13.50 0.70
N LYS A 492 -21.18 14.81 0.59
CA LYS A 492 -22.37 15.48 1.14
C LYS A 492 -23.68 14.82 0.72
N LEU A 493 -23.72 14.29 -0.51
CA LEU A 493 -24.91 13.68 -1.11
C LEU A 493 -24.77 12.16 -1.25
N SER A 494 -23.75 11.54 -0.67
CA SER A 494 -23.45 10.13 -0.91
C SER A 494 -24.60 9.18 -0.55
N LEU A 495 -25.47 9.58 0.38
CA LEU A 495 -26.67 8.82 0.77
C LEU A 495 -27.87 9.00 -0.19
N GLU A 496 -27.78 9.95 -1.13
CA GLU A 496 -28.81 10.30 -2.11
C GLU A 496 -28.28 10.12 -3.54
N ARG A 497 -28.17 8.85 -3.98
CA ARG A 497 -27.44 8.45 -5.21
C ARG A 497 -27.82 9.24 -6.47
N ASP A 498 -29.12 9.50 -6.69
CA ASP A 498 -29.59 10.20 -7.90
C ASP A 498 -29.20 11.68 -7.89
N SER A 499 -29.35 12.36 -6.74
CA SER A 499 -28.96 13.75 -6.53
C SER A 499 -27.44 13.94 -6.57
N MET A 500 -26.71 12.94 -6.10
CA MET A 500 -25.25 12.96 -5.96
C MET A 500 -24.54 13.12 -7.29
N ILE A 501 -24.87 12.32 -8.32
CA ILE A 501 -24.18 12.38 -9.62
C ILE A 501 -24.40 13.74 -10.31
N ALA A 502 -25.61 14.29 -10.25
CA ALA A 502 -25.92 15.59 -10.84
C ALA A 502 -25.10 16.72 -10.19
N ALA A 503 -25.10 16.78 -8.86
CA ALA A 503 -24.31 17.75 -8.10
C ALA A 503 -22.80 17.56 -8.29
N TRP A 504 -22.35 16.32 -8.42
CA TRP A 504 -20.94 16.00 -8.62
C TRP A 504 -20.42 16.43 -9.99
N ARG A 505 -21.26 16.33 -11.03
CA ARG A 505 -20.97 16.89 -12.37
C ARG A 505 -20.92 18.41 -12.34
N GLU A 506 -21.88 19.06 -11.68
CA GLU A 506 -21.88 20.52 -11.53
C GLU A 506 -20.63 21.00 -10.78
N ALA A 507 -20.23 20.29 -9.72
CA ALA A 507 -19.00 20.56 -8.99
C ALA A 507 -17.76 20.37 -9.88
N ALA A 508 -17.73 19.36 -10.76
CA ALA A 508 -16.62 19.15 -11.70
C ALA A 508 -16.47 20.33 -12.66
N THR A 509 -17.58 20.89 -13.15
CA THR A 509 -17.55 22.10 -13.97
C THR A 509 -16.99 23.31 -13.22
N LYS A 510 -17.45 23.53 -11.99
CA LYS A 510 -17.03 24.69 -11.18
C LYS A 510 -15.58 24.60 -10.68
N LEU A 511 -15.13 23.40 -10.31
CA LEU A 511 -13.87 23.22 -9.59
C LEU A 511 -12.73 22.70 -10.48
N LEU A 512 -13.03 21.87 -11.48
CA LEU A 512 -12.05 21.14 -12.29
C LEU A 512 -12.07 21.54 -13.77
N GLY A 513 -12.87 22.54 -14.13
CA GLY A 513 -12.96 23.06 -15.49
C GLY A 513 -13.51 22.06 -16.50
N VAL A 514 -14.37 21.12 -16.05
CA VAL A 514 -15.08 20.21 -16.97
C VAL A 514 -16.17 20.99 -17.71
N PRO A 515 -16.21 21.01 -19.06
CA PRO A 515 -17.21 21.78 -19.79
C PRO A 515 -18.65 21.37 -19.43
N PRO A 516 -19.60 22.33 -19.30
CA PRO A 516 -20.99 22.01 -18.99
C PRO A 516 -21.59 20.99 -19.96
N GLY A 517 -22.40 20.06 -19.44
CA GLY A 517 -23.06 19.03 -20.26
C GLY A 517 -22.15 17.89 -20.72
N GLN A 518 -20.84 17.96 -20.44
CA GLN A 518 -19.97 16.79 -20.56
C GLN A 518 -20.10 15.93 -19.30
N SER A 519 -20.19 14.61 -19.46
CA SER A 519 -20.04 13.69 -18.33
C SER A 519 -18.63 13.82 -17.73
N LEU A 520 -18.36 13.16 -16.60
CA LEU A 520 -17.00 13.10 -16.01
C LEU A 520 -15.94 12.43 -16.92
N ARG A 521 -16.27 12.15 -18.19
CA ARG A 521 -15.38 11.66 -19.24
C ARG A 521 -14.13 12.53 -19.44
N VAL A 522 -14.20 13.84 -19.25
CA VAL A 522 -13.00 14.69 -19.37
C VAL A 522 -11.96 14.31 -18.30
N LEU A 523 -12.41 14.09 -17.07
CA LEU A 523 -11.53 13.64 -15.99
C LEU A 523 -11.03 12.22 -16.25
N GLU A 524 -11.87 11.35 -16.83
CA GLU A 524 -11.44 10.03 -17.28
C GLU A 524 -10.30 10.10 -18.30
N ASP A 525 -10.41 10.96 -19.29
CA ASP A 525 -9.41 11.05 -20.36
C ASP A 525 -8.10 11.67 -19.83
N ARG A 526 -8.18 12.72 -18.98
CA ARG A 526 -7.00 13.26 -18.26
C ARG A 526 -6.31 12.22 -17.38
N TRP A 527 -7.10 11.45 -16.61
CA TRP A 527 -6.56 10.36 -15.80
C TRP A 527 -5.89 9.29 -16.64
N LYS A 528 -6.45 8.92 -17.80
CA LYS A 528 -5.83 7.89 -18.67
C LYS A 528 -4.46 8.35 -19.15
N ASP A 529 -4.36 9.59 -19.62
CA ASP A 529 -3.08 10.16 -20.06
C ASP A 529 -2.06 10.10 -18.93
N TRP A 530 -2.45 10.57 -17.74
CA TRP A 530 -1.63 10.51 -16.53
C TRP A 530 -1.22 9.07 -16.16
N ALA A 531 -2.17 8.12 -16.17
CA ALA A 531 -1.92 6.74 -15.77
C ALA A 531 -1.04 5.98 -16.75
N ILE A 532 -1.06 6.35 -18.03
CA ILE A 532 -0.10 5.86 -19.03
C ILE A 532 1.27 6.49 -18.78
N ASP A 533 1.33 7.79 -18.48
CA ASP A 533 2.57 8.48 -18.13
C ASP A 533 3.19 7.99 -16.81
N MET A 534 2.44 7.29 -15.97
CA MET A 534 2.94 6.64 -14.76
C MET A 534 3.30 5.15 -14.97
N GLN A 535 2.97 4.56 -16.12
CA GLN A 535 3.45 3.23 -16.49
C GLN A 535 4.78 3.38 -17.22
N ASP A 536 5.85 2.73 -16.75
CA ASP A 536 7.12 2.69 -17.47
C ASP A 536 6.96 1.89 -18.78
N THR A 537 6.52 2.61 -19.81
CA THR A 537 6.56 2.18 -21.19
C THR A 537 7.80 2.82 -21.79
N SER A 538 8.96 2.24 -21.50
CA SER A 538 10.27 2.53 -22.12
C SER A 538 10.27 2.65 -23.66
N ASP A 539 9.16 2.34 -24.33
CA ASP A 539 8.93 2.46 -25.77
C ASP A 539 7.80 3.43 -26.18
N ASP A 540 7.18 4.19 -25.27
CA ASP A 540 6.18 5.19 -25.67
C ASP A 540 6.85 6.32 -26.46
N ALA A 541 6.48 6.43 -27.73
CA ALA A 541 6.97 7.43 -28.66
C ALA A 541 6.77 8.88 -28.16
N ARG A 542 5.86 9.11 -27.22
CA ARG A 542 5.61 10.42 -26.61
C ARG A 542 6.74 10.89 -25.67
N ARG A 543 7.51 9.96 -25.09
CA ARG A 543 8.65 10.27 -24.19
C ARG A 543 10.00 10.42 -24.89
N ARG A 544 10.05 10.20 -26.21
CA ARG A 544 11.26 10.36 -27.04
C ARG A 544 11.37 11.75 -27.69
N LYS A 545 10.63 12.74 -27.19
CA LYS A 545 10.64 14.11 -27.71
C LYS A 545 11.24 15.09 -26.72
#